data_AF-A0AAD1TH70-F1
#
_entry.id   AF-A0AAD1TH70-F1
#
_cell.length_a   1.000
_cell.length_b   1.000
_cell.length_c   1.000
_cell.angle_alpha   90.00
_cell.angle_beta   90.00
_cell.angle_gamma   90.00
#
_symmetry.space_group_name_H-M   'P 1'
#
loop_
_entity.id
_entity.type
_entity.pdbx_description
1 polymer ?
#
loop_
_entity_poly.entity_id
_entity_poly.type
_entity_poly.pdbx_seq_one_letter_code
_entity_poly.pdbx_strand_id
1 'polypeptide(L)'
;MEHFLQGCKAALQNKPSAVEFHVVLGNEACDLDSTVSAIALAYFLSKTSPSKNLEYVPVLNIPRQDFPLRTESTFLLKEHGISEEHLTFRDEIDLASLYESGQLVLTLVDHNVLPSSDSFMEDVVASVIDHHTLERKPTPSCRVTSQLVGSCATLVAERIFCGAPNILDLQLASLLHGTIVLDCVNMATVAGKVTPKDSEYVTLLENIFPDLPPRTAVFNSLQKAKFDVSDLTTEQMLRKDMKTLMSRDICLAISAIYISLEDFLHRINVESDLRVFCDKHGYNVLITMAITFSSENEPVRQIAVYSPHQEHRTLVCKVLEQATNPPLDLSPIASNPCENLAAYHQGKTTASRKKVLPLLKDFLRKRDLGDSSSNSMQPFQDNEKNKGHVGGGAPLANEGLEDNQFIVEFGDQFDNPDNCVGEEPRAARFYYGFKKQTDDGAEDENSFPPTPMNSLVEGCPLDRGLPKLTAEDILERFSQIAALDSEDKTTSGKK
;
A
#
# COMPACT_ATOMS: atom_id res chain seq x y z
N MET A 1 9.78 -25.23 -6.36
CA MET A 1 9.29 -24.44 -5.19
C MET A 1 8.02 -25.02 -4.57
N GLU A 2 7.15 -25.60 -5.39
CA GLU A 2 5.79 -26.06 -5.11
C GLU A 2 5.72 -27.08 -3.98
N HIS A 3 6.59 -28.10 -3.99
CA HIS A 3 6.66 -29.10 -2.91
C HIS A 3 6.96 -28.46 -1.55
N PHE A 4 7.77 -27.39 -1.52
CA PHE A 4 8.02 -26.65 -0.28
C PHE A 4 6.73 -25.96 0.21
N LEU A 5 6.07 -25.20 -0.65
CA LEU A 5 4.82 -24.50 -0.30
C LEU A 5 3.70 -25.46 0.12
N GLN A 6 3.55 -26.59 -0.58
CA GLN A 6 2.64 -27.67 -0.19
C GLN A 6 2.98 -28.22 1.21
N GLY A 7 4.27 -28.44 1.49
CA GLY A 7 4.75 -28.88 2.79
C GLY A 7 4.40 -27.90 3.91
N CYS A 8 4.62 -26.59 3.70
CA CYS A 8 4.25 -25.54 4.65
C CYS A 8 2.76 -25.62 5.00
N LYS A 9 1.90 -25.74 3.99
CA LYS A 9 0.45 -25.81 4.18
C LYS A 9 0.01 -27.06 4.94
N ALA A 10 0.60 -28.21 4.61
CA ALA A 10 0.35 -29.45 5.34
C ALA A 10 0.82 -29.35 6.81
N ALA A 11 1.95 -28.70 7.08
CA ALA A 11 2.44 -28.50 8.45
C ALA A 11 1.49 -27.63 9.28
N LEU A 12 0.98 -26.54 8.70
CA LEU A 12 0.00 -25.66 9.36
C LEU A 12 -1.34 -26.36 9.66
N GLN A 13 -1.79 -27.26 8.78
CA GLN A 13 -3.02 -28.02 8.97
C GLN A 13 -2.87 -29.09 10.06
N ASN A 14 -1.71 -29.76 10.11
CA ASN A 14 -1.46 -30.83 11.06
C ASN A 14 -1.08 -30.35 12.47
N LYS A 15 -0.62 -29.09 12.60
CA LYS A 15 -0.15 -28.44 13.85
C LYS A 15 0.58 -29.40 14.81
N PRO A 16 1.70 -30.02 14.38
CA PRO A 16 2.45 -30.91 15.25
C PRO A 16 2.92 -30.16 16.51
N SER A 17 2.57 -30.66 17.71
CA SER A 17 2.77 -29.97 18.99
C SER A 17 4.23 -29.71 19.38
N ALA A 18 5.20 -30.23 18.62
CA ALA A 18 6.64 -30.11 18.88
C ALA A 18 7.37 -29.21 17.86
N VAL A 19 6.62 -28.52 16.99
CA VAL A 19 7.18 -27.70 15.91
C VAL A 19 6.91 -26.23 16.19
N GLU A 20 7.95 -25.42 16.00
CA GLU A 20 7.86 -23.96 15.94
C GLU A 20 7.65 -23.53 14.49
N PHE A 21 6.96 -22.41 14.29
CA PHE A 21 6.69 -21.82 12.99
C PHE A 21 7.46 -20.51 12.85
N HIS A 22 8.38 -20.49 11.88
CA HIS A 22 9.03 -19.26 11.45
C HIS A 22 8.27 -18.70 10.25
N VAL A 23 7.42 -17.71 10.52
CA VAL A 23 6.65 -17.03 9.49
C VAL A 23 7.48 -15.91 8.86
N VAL A 24 7.56 -15.92 7.54
CA VAL A 24 8.08 -14.80 6.74
C VAL A 24 6.88 -14.01 6.22
N LEU A 25 6.71 -12.79 6.72
CA LEU A 25 5.53 -11.97 6.48
C LEU A 25 5.91 -10.75 5.62
N GLY A 26 5.22 -10.58 4.49
CA GLY A 26 5.28 -9.36 3.68
C GLY A 26 4.38 -8.25 4.23
N ASN A 27 4.39 -7.07 3.61
CA ASN A 27 3.50 -5.99 4.00
C ASN A 27 2.03 -6.28 3.61
N GLU A 28 1.09 -5.51 4.18
CA GLU A 28 -0.35 -5.70 3.95
C GLU A 28 -0.80 -5.27 2.53
N ALA A 29 0.04 -4.53 1.82
CA ALA A 29 -0.17 -4.21 0.42
C ALA A 29 -0.09 -5.48 -0.44
N CYS A 30 0.80 -6.41 -0.04
CA CYS A 30 1.03 -7.71 -0.67
C CYS A 30 1.18 -7.60 -2.18
N ASP A 31 1.98 -6.63 -2.62
CA ASP A 31 2.36 -6.50 -4.01
C ASP A 31 3.37 -7.59 -4.40
N LEU A 32 3.87 -7.50 -5.64
CA LEU A 32 4.79 -8.50 -6.17
C LEU A 32 6.05 -8.64 -5.31
N ASP A 33 6.59 -7.51 -4.81
CA ASP A 33 7.81 -7.50 -4.01
C ASP A 33 7.62 -8.23 -2.69
N SER A 34 6.62 -7.84 -1.91
CA SER A 34 6.25 -8.54 -0.68
C SER A 34 5.98 -10.03 -0.91
N THR A 35 5.27 -10.38 -1.99
CA THR A 35 4.92 -11.77 -2.32
C THR A 35 6.17 -12.61 -2.61
N VAL A 36 7.01 -12.15 -3.54
CA VAL A 36 8.20 -12.90 -3.96
C VAL A 36 9.27 -12.89 -2.88
N SER A 37 9.49 -11.76 -2.19
CA SER A 37 10.42 -11.66 -1.07
C SER A 37 10.08 -12.65 0.04
N ALA A 38 8.79 -12.78 0.41
CA ALA A 38 8.38 -13.72 1.44
C ALA A 38 8.61 -15.18 1.02
N ILE A 39 8.17 -15.55 -0.19
CA ILE A 39 8.32 -16.91 -0.73
C ILE A 39 9.80 -17.28 -0.87
N ALA A 40 10.60 -16.42 -1.51
CA ALA A 40 12.02 -16.67 -1.77
C ALA A 40 12.82 -16.78 -0.47
N LEU A 41 12.58 -15.90 0.50
CA LEU A 41 13.28 -15.93 1.78
C LEU A 41 12.87 -17.14 2.63
N ALA A 42 11.58 -17.48 2.71
CA ALA A 42 11.13 -18.68 3.42
C ALA A 42 11.73 -19.95 2.81
N TYR A 43 11.75 -20.03 1.47
CA TYR A 43 12.39 -21.13 0.77
C TYR A 43 13.89 -21.22 1.09
N PHE A 44 14.62 -20.10 1.04
CA PHE A 44 16.02 -20.03 1.41
C PHE A 44 16.27 -20.51 2.84
N LEU A 45 15.48 -20.05 3.80
CA LEU A 45 15.62 -20.43 5.20
C LEU A 45 15.34 -21.92 5.39
N SER A 46 14.32 -22.48 4.71
CA SER A 46 14.03 -23.92 4.77
C SER A 46 15.17 -24.81 4.27
N LYS A 47 15.97 -24.31 3.30
CA LYS A 47 17.08 -25.06 2.71
C LYS A 47 18.39 -24.92 3.48
N THR A 48 18.52 -23.88 4.30
CA THR A 48 19.77 -23.53 4.99
C THR A 48 19.69 -23.73 6.49
N SER A 49 18.49 -23.87 7.06
CA SER A 49 18.32 -24.08 8.49
C SER A 49 18.82 -25.46 8.91
N PRO A 50 19.60 -25.54 10.00
CA PRO A 50 19.97 -26.83 10.60
C PRO A 50 18.86 -27.40 11.49
N SER A 51 17.84 -26.60 11.84
CA SER A 51 16.79 -27.03 12.78
C SER A 51 15.76 -27.90 12.08
N LYS A 52 15.48 -29.08 12.64
CA LYS A 52 14.44 -30.01 12.15
C LYS A 52 13.07 -29.78 12.78
N ASN A 53 12.99 -28.92 13.79
CA ASN A 53 11.75 -28.64 14.54
C ASN A 53 11.18 -27.25 14.20
N LEU A 54 11.66 -26.61 13.14
CA LEU A 54 11.26 -25.27 12.74
C LEU A 54 10.76 -25.32 11.30
N GLU A 55 9.49 -24.95 11.10
CA GLU A 55 8.87 -24.87 9.78
C GLU A 55 8.86 -23.42 9.28
N TYR A 56 9.44 -23.19 8.11
CA TYR A 56 9.49 -21.87 7.49
C TYR A 56 8.30 -21.69 6.57
N VAL A 57 7.46 -20.70 6.86
CA VAL A 57 6.18 -20.50 6.16
C VAL A 57 6.14 -19.09 5.59
N PRO A 58 6.09 -18.92 4.25
CA PRO A 58 5.76 -17.63 3.67
C PRO A 58 4.27 -17.36 3.84
N VAL A 59 3.93 -16.18 4.38
CA VAL A 59 2.54 -15.73 4.54
C VAL A 59 2.33 -14.47 3.72
N LEU A 60 1.35 -14.54 2.81
CA LEU A 60 0.88 -13.37 2.06
C LEU A 60 -0.10 -12.61 2.95
N ASN A 61 0.25 -11.37 3.31
CA ASN A 61 -0.42 -10.62 4.38
C ASN A 61 -1.74 -9.97 3.93
N ILE A 62 -2.59 -10.73 3.24
CA ILE A 62 -3.93 -10.37 2.80
C ILE A 62 -4.85 -11.59 2.94
N PRO A 63 -6.18 -11.39 2.98
CA PRO A 63 -7.13 -12.49 2.88
C PRO A 63 -7.01 -13.20 1.52
N ARG A 64 -7.22 -14.53 1.47
CA ARG A 64 -7.17 -15.30 0.22
C ARG A 64 -8.03 -14.69 -0.90
N GLN A 65 -9.23 -14.23 -0.54
CA GLN A 65 -10.18 -13.64 -1.49
C GLN A 65 -9.65 -12.39 -2.22
N ASP A 66 -8.59 -11.77 -1.71
CA ASP A 66 -8.01 -10.54 -2.24
C ASP A 66 -6.78 -10.80 -3.12
N PHE A 67 -6.25 -12.03 -3.12
CA PHE A 67 -5.12 -12.39 -3.97
C PHE A 67 -5.37 -12.19 -5.47
N PRO A 68 -6.56 -12.52 -6.02
CA PRO A 68 -6.87 -12.23 -7.42
C PRO A 68 -6.69 -10.75 -7.80
N LEU A 69 -6.76 -9.82 -6.83
CA LEU A 69 -6.58 -8.38 -7.09
C LEU A 69 -5.12 -8.02 -7.42
N ARG A 70 -4.16 -8.88 -7.07
CA ARG A 70 -2.72 -8.72 -7.33
C ARG A 70 -2.35 -9.42 -8.64
N THR A 71 -2.88 -8.88 -9.72
CA THR A 71 -2.87 -9.51 -11.05
C THR A 71 -1.46 -9.76 -11.60
N GLU A 72 -0.49 -8.93 -11.23
CA GLU A 72 0.93 -9.17 -11.52
C GLU A 72 1.50 -10.38 -10.76
N SER A 73 1.12 -10.56 -9.49
CA SER A 73 1.54 -11.69 -8.67
C SER A 73 0.90 -12.99 -9.13
N THR A 74 -0.42 -12.97 -9.41
CA THR A 74 -1.13 -14.15 -9.93
C THR A 74 -0.56 -14.57 -11.28
N PHE A 75 -0.29 -13.61 -12.17
CA PHE A 75 0.33 -13.86 -13.47
C PHE A 75 1.72 -14.50 -13.33
N LEU A 76 2.62 -13.88 -12.56
CA LEU A 76 4.00 -14.38 -12.44
C LEU A 76 4.05 -15.77 -11.81
N LEU A 77 3.31 -15.99 -10.72
CA LEU A 77 3.29 -17.29 -10.04
C LEU A 77 2.72 -18.39 -10.96
N LYS A 78 1.66 -18.10 -11.71
CA LYS A 78 1.04 -19.04 -12.66
C LYS A 78 1.98 -19.41 -13.81
N GLU A 79 2.67 -18.43 -14.40
CA GLU A 79 3.67 -18.68 -15.45
C GLU A 79 4.81 -19.59 -14.96
N HIS A 80 5.09 -19.56 -13.66
CA HIS A 80 6.08 -20.40 -13.01
C HIS A 80 5.51 -21.66 -12.35
N GLY A 81 4.25 -22.03 -12.61
CA GLY A 81 3.66 -23.28 -12.10
C GLY A 81 3.36 -23.29 -10.60
N ILE A 82 3.46 -22.13 -9.93
CA ILE A 82 3.13 -22.00 -8.51
C ILE A 82 1.63 -21.74 -8.40
N SER A 83 0.91 -22.78 -8.01
CA SER A 83 -0.54 -22.69 -7.86
C SER A 83 -0.97 -22.01 -6.56
N GLU A 84 -2.06 -21.24 -6.64
CA GLU A 84 -2.59 -20.43 -5.55
C GLU A 84 -3.05 -21.27 -4.35
N GLU A 85 -3.42 -22.55 -4.55
CA GLU A 85 -3.78 -23.45 -3.46
C GLU A 85 -2.60 -23.79 -2.54
N HIS A 86 -1.35 -23.63 -3.00
CA HIS A 86 -0.17 -23.90 -2.19
C HIS A 86 0.25 -22.69 -1.34
N LEU A 87 -0.26 -21.50 -1.64
CA LEU A 87 0.02 -20.28 -0.89
C LEU A 87 -0.74 -20.29 0.44
N THR A 88 -0.13 -19.65 1.44
CA THR A 88 -0.73 -19.41 2.76
C THR A 88 -1.06 -17.92 2.89
N PHE A 89 -2.32 -17.63 3.19
CA PHE A 89 -2.84 -16.27 3.35
C PHE A 89 -3.05 -15.92 4.81
N ARG A 90 -3.20 -14.62 5.09
CA ARG A 90 -3.33 -14.11 6.46
C ARG A 90 -4.53 -14.69 7.20
N ASP A 91 -5.63 -14.94 6.50
CA ASP A 91 -6.86 -15.54 7.03
C ASP A 91 -6.80 -17.07 7.18
N GLU A 92 -5.71 -17.71 6.77
CA GLU A 92 -5.51 -19.16 6.86
C GLU A 92 -4.57 -19.58 8.00
N ILE A 93 -3.95 -18.61 8.67
CA ILE A 93 -3.02 -18.84 9.78
C ILE A 93 -3.39 -17.97 10.98
N ASP A 94 -3.52 -18.60 12.14
CA ASP A 94 -3.80 -17.91 13.40
C ASP A 94 -2.48 -17.54 14.09
N LEU A 95 -1.92 -16.39 13.69
CA LEU A 95 -0.67 -15.90 14.27
C LEU A 95 -0.81 -15.56 15.76
N ALA A 96 -1.97 -15.09 16.21
CA ALA A 96 -2.22 -14.79 17.61
C ALA A 96 -2.11 -16.06 18.47
N SER A 97 -2.75 -17.15 18.06
CA SER A 97 -2.64 -18.44 18.77
C SER A 97 -1.20 -18.98 18.77
N LEU A 98 -0.44 -18.85 17.66
CA LEU A 98 0.96 -19.28 17.61
C LEU A 98 1.86 -18.43 18.50
N TYR A 99 1.58 -17.13 18.60
CA TYR A 99 2.26 -16.23 19.50
C TYR A 99 1.99 -16.60 20.96
N GLU A 100 0.71 -16.75 21.34
CA GLU A 100 0.29 -17.10 22.69
C GLU A 100 0.82 -18.46 23.16
N SER A 101 1.00 -19.41 22.24
CA SER A 101 1.59 -20.72 22.55
C SER A 101 3.13 -20.71 22.59
N GLY A 102 3.78 -19.58 22.28
CA GLY A 102 5.24 -19.46 22.20
C GLY A 102 5.87 -20.22 21.04
N GLN A 103 5.09 -20.52 19.99
CA GLN A 103 5.52 -21.29 18.81
C GLN A 103 5.82 -20.40 17.60
N LEU A 104 5.74 -19.08 17.72
CA LEU A 104 5.90 -18.14 16.63
C LEU A 104 7.27 -17.46 16.63
N VAL A 105 7.92 -17.46 15.48
CA VAL A 105 9.04 -16.58 15.14
C VAL A 105 8.69 -15.81 13.88
N LEU A 106 8.95 -14.50 13.85
CA LEU A 106 8.64 -13.64 12.71
C LEU A 106 9.91 -13.14 12.00
N THR A 107 9.88 -13.16 10.67
CA THR A 107 10.71 -12.31 9.82
C THR A 107 9.83 -11.40 8.99
N LEU A 108 10.08 -10.10 9.02
CA LEU A 108 9.40 -9.14 8.16
C LEU A 108 10.21 -8.94 6.88
N VAL A 109 9.51 -8.90 5.74
CA VAL A 109 10.07 -8.50 4.46
C VAL A 109 9.26 -7.35 3.87
N ASP A 110 9.94 -6.42 3.19
CA ASP A 110 9.28 -5.31 2.48
C ASP A 110 8.46 -4.35 3.38
N HIS A 111 8.76 -4.40 4.68
CA HIS A 111 8.37 -3.45 5.72
C HIS A 111 9.21 -3.70 6.97
N ASN A 112 9.30 -2.71 7.87
CA ASN A 112 10.12 -2.81 9.09
C ASN A 112 9.36 -2.68 10.41
N VAL A 113 8.06 -2.36 10.36
CA VAL A 113 7.19 -2.19 11.53
C VAL A 113 5.87 -2.92 11.31
N LEU A 114 5.46 -3.75 12.26
CA LEU A 114 4.14 -4.39 12.24
C LEU A 114 3.01 -3.35 12.33
N PRO A 115 1.87 -3.57 11.67
CA PRO A 115 0.71 -2.71 11.84
C PRO A 115 0.21 -2.74 13.28
N SER A 116 -0.58 -1.73 13.68
CA SER A 116 -1.04 -1.59 15.06
C SER A 116 -1.79 -2.82 15.58
N SER A 117 -2.56 -3.48 14.72
CA SER A 117 -3.29 -4.73 14.99
C SER A 117 -2.37 -5.89 15.39
N ASP A 118 -1.13 -5.89 14.90
CA ASP A 118 -0.13 -6.95 15.10
C ASP A 118 1.01 -6.54 16.04
N SER A 119 0.98 -5.31 16.54
CA SER A 119 2.05 -4.74 17.37
C SER A 119 2.39 -5.56 18.63
N PHE A 120 1.46 -6.42 19.09
CA PHE A 120 1.68 -7.32 20.21
C PHE A 120 2.68 -8.45 19.91
N MET A 121 2.98 -8.75 18.64
CA MET A 121 3.95 -9.78 18.22
C MET A 121 5.36 -9.22 17.97
N GLU A 122 5.59 -7.94 18.25
CA GLU A 122 6.85 -7.25 17.93
C GLU A 122 8.07 -7.86 18.64
N ASP A 123 7.87 -8.47 19.81
CA ASP A 123 8.93 -9.14 20.59
C ASP A 123 9.43 -10.46 19.97
N VAL A 124 8.62 -11.10 19.12
CA VAL A 124 8.99 -12.33 18.39
C VAL A 124 9.52 -12.07 16.97
N VAL A 125 9.67 -10.81 16.57
CA VAL A 125 10.33 -10.43 15.30
C VAL A 125 11.83 -10.62 15.42
N ALA A 126 12.35 -11.70 14.81
CA ALA A 126 13.74 -12.08 14.85
C ALA A 126 14.59 -11.43 13.73
N SER A 127 13.96 -11.08 12.60
CA SER A 127 14.66 -10.47 11.47
C SER A 127 13.76 -9.54 10.66
N VAL A 128 14.37 -8.52 10.07
CA VAL A 128 13.74 -7.60 9.10
C VAL A 128 14.65 -7.48 7.88
N ILE A 129 14.07 -7.59 6.69
CA ILE A 129 14.73 -7.26 5.41
C ILE A 129 13.83 -6.27 4.69
N ASP A 130 14.28 -5.04 4.53
CA ASP A 130 13.41 -3.97 4.02
C ASP A 130 14.21 -2.92 3.24
N HIS A 131 13.55 -2.30 2.26
CA HIS A 131 14.12 -1.24 1.44
C HIS A 131 13.47 0.13 1.64
N HIS A 132 12.49 0.23 2.54
CA HIS A 132 11.87 1.49 2.94
C HIS A 132 12.71 2.26 3.97
N THR A 133 12.22 3.45 4.32
CA THR A 133 12.80 4.23 5.43
C THR A 133 12.67 3.44 6.73
N LEU A 134 13.77 3.35 7.49
CA LEU A 134 13.78 2.62 8.75
C LEU A 134 13.05 3.42 9.84
N GLU A 135 11.87 2.94 10.22
CA GLU A 135 11.02 3.51 11.28
C GLU A 135 11.14 2.71 12.59
N ARG A 136 11.55 1.45 12.49
CA ARG A 136 11.75 0.55 13.62
C ARG A 136 12.80 1.05 14.60
N LYS A 137 12.50 0.92 15.91
CA LYS A 137 13.49 1.16 16.96
C LYS A 137 14.46 -0.04 17.05
N PRO A 138 15.77 0.19 17.21
CA PRO A 138 16.73 -0.90 17.36
C PRO A 138 16.41 -1.79 18.57
N THR A 139 16.40 -3.11 18.37
CA THR A 139 16.26 -4.10 19.45
C THR A 139 17.36 -5.17 19.34
N PRO A 140 17.89 -5.69 20.45
CA PRO A 140 18.93 -6.73 20.40
C PRO A 140 18.45 -8.07 19.81
N SER A 141 17.13 -8.33 19.88
CA SER A 141 16.50 -9.57 19.43
C SER A 141 16.22 -9.61 17.92
N CYS A 142 16.23 -8.45 17.24
CA CYS A 142 15.88 -8.35 15.83
C CYS A 142 17.08 -7.98 14.97
N ARG A 143 17.46 -8.87 14.04
CA ARG A 143 18.45 -8.55 13.01
C ARG A 143 17.81 -7.73 11.90
N VAL A 144 18.25 -6.49 11.70
CA VAL A 144 17.74 -5.61 10.64
C VAL A 144 18.72 -5.53 9.47
N THR A 145 18.22 -5.80 8.26
CA THR A 145 18.87 -5.51 6.99
C THR A 145 18.02 -4.47 6.27
N SER A 146 18.40 -3.19 6.39
CA SER A 146 17.69 -2.09 5.74
C SER A 146 18.63 -1.32 4.83
N GLN A 147 18.26 -1.20 3.55
CA GLN A 147 19.00 -0.43 2.56
C GLN A 147 18.04 0.11 1.51
N LEU A 148 18.11 1.41 1.21
CA LEU A 148 17.34 2.02 0.14
C LEU A 148 17.79 1.48 -1.22
N VAL A 149 17.05 0.50 -1.74
CA VAL A 149 17.18 -0.09 -3.07
C VAL A 149 15.83 -0.05 -3.79
N GLY A 150 15.79 -0.37 -5.08
CA GLY A 150 14.55 -0.32 -5.85
C GLY A 150 13.54 -1.42 -5.50
N SER A 151 14.00 -2.55 -4.95
CA SER A 151 13.16 -3.68 -4.56
C SER A 151 13.72 -4.43 -3.34
N CYS A 152 12.86 -4.83 -2.40
CA CYS A 152 13.21 -5.76 -1.31
C CYS A 152 13.72 -7.11 -1.86
N ALA A 153 13.20 -7.58 -2.99
CA ALA A 153 13.67 -8.79 -3.66
C ALA A 153 15.16 -8.73 -4.04
N THR A 154 15.73 -7.53 -4.25
CA THR A 154 17.18 -7.35 -4.43
C THR A 154 17.96 -7.76 -3.17
N LEU A 155 17.47 -7.38 -1.99
CA LEU A 155 18.11 -7.74 -0.71
C LEU A 155 17.93 -9.23 -0.39
N VAL A 156 16.79 -9.81 -0.78
CA VAL A 156 16.57 -11.26 -0.66
C VAL A 156 17.47 -12.04 -1.62
N ALA A 157 17.63 -11.57 -2.86
CA ALA A 157 18.57 -12.15 -3.81
C ALA A 157 20.00 -12.14 -3.24
N GLU A 158 20.48 -10.99 -2.76
CA GLU A 158 21.75 -10.87 -2.05
C GLU A 158 21.92 -11.91 -0.94
N ARG A 159 20.90 -12.06 -0.09
CA ARG A 159 20.94 -13.00 1.02
C ARG A 159 21.13 -14.44 0.54
N ILE A 160 20.47 -14.82 -0.56
CA ILE A 160 20.59 -16.14 -1.19
C ILE A 160 21.98 -16.32 -1.81
N PHE A 161 22.44 -15.34 -2.59
CA PHE A 161 23.74 -15.37 -3.24
C PHE A 161 24.90 -15.53 -2.24
N CYS A 162 24.87 -14.80 -1.14
CA CYS A 162 25.91 -14.88 -0.10
C CYS A 162 25.78 -16.13 0.78
N GLY A 163 24.57 -16.69 0.92
CA GLY A 163 24.29 -17.77 1.87
C GLY A 163 24.32 -19.17 1.27
N ALA A 164 23.58 -19.37 0.18
CA ALA A 164 23.39 -20.68 -0.45
C ALA A 164 23.00 -20.52 -1.93
N PRO A 165 23.91 -20.02 -2.80
CA PRO A 165 23.59 -19.76 -4.21
C PRO A 165 23.15 -21.01 -4.97
N ASN A 166 23.53 -22.20 -4.48
CA ASN A 166 23.17 -23.50 -5.04
C ASN A 166 21.68 -23.85 -4.93
N ILE A 167 20.87 -23.09 -4.18
CA ILE A 167 19.42 -23.29 -4.13
C ILE A 167 18.70 -22.57 -5.28
N LEU A 168 19.37 -21.63 -5.94
CA LEU A 168 18.81 -20.93 -7.09
C LEU A 168 18.62 -21.94 -8.21
N ASP A 169 17.38 -22.05 -8.67
CA ASP A 169 17.01 -22.68 -9.92
C ASP A 169 16.38 -21.61 -10.84
N LEU A 170 16.08 -22.00 -12.08
CA LEU A 170 15.48 -21.07 -13.04
C LEU A 170 14.15 -20.49 -12.52
N GLN A 171 13.38 -21.27 -11.77
CA GLN A 171 12.09 -20.82 -11.22
C GLN A 171 12.29 -19.69 -10.21
N LEU A 172 13.11 -19.90 -9.18
CA LEU A 172 13.41 -18.89 -8.17
C LEU A 172 14.13 -17.67 -8.76
N ALA A 173 15.04 -17.90 -9.71
CA ALA A 173 15.72 -16.82 -10.41
C ALA A 173 14.75 -15.95 -11.21
N SER A 174 13.79 -16.55 -11.93
CA SER A 174 12.77 -15.80 -12.68
C SER A 174 11.85 -14.99 -11.77
N LEU A 175 11.47 -15.53 -10.61
CA LEU A 175 10.65 -14.81 -9.63
C LEU A 175 11.37 -13.56 -9.12
N LEU A 176 12.62 -13.71 -8.66
CA LEU A 176 13.45 -12.59 -8.18
C LEU A 176 13.72 -11.58 -9.31
N HIS A 177 14.12 -12.07 -10.48
CA HIS A 177 14.41 -11.23 -11.65
C HIS A 177 13.20 -10.39 -12.07
N GLY A 178 12.03 -11.03 -12.24
CA GLY A 178 10.83 -10.33 -12.68
C GLY A 178 10.35 -9.28 -11.68
N THR A 179 10.46 -9.58 -10.40
CA THR A 179 10.10 -8.64 -9.32
C THR A 179 11.02 -7.41 -9.33
N ILE A 180 12.34 -7.62 -9.30
CA ILE A 180 13.31 -6.51 -9.30
C ILE A 180 13.17 -5.68 -10.58
N VAL A 181 13.00 -6.32 -11.74
CA VAL A 181 12.78 -5.64 -13.03
C VAL A 181 11.51 -4.80 -13.03
N LEU A 182 10.41 -5.27 -12.43
CA LEU A 182 9.15 -4.52 -12.33
C LEU A 182 9.31 -3.28 -11.45
N ASP A 183 9.79 -3.44 -10.21
CA ASP A 183 9.87 -2.35 -9.24
C ASP A 183 10.89 -1.28 -9.63
N CYS A 184 11.99 -1.70 -10.25
CA CYS A 184 13.01 -0.79 -10.78
C CYS A 184 12.68 -0.25 -12.19
N VAL A 185 11.46 -0.46 -12.70
CA VAL A 185 10.98 0.08 -13.98
C VAL A 185 11.93 -0.26 -15.13
N ASN A 186 12.24 -1.56 -15.31
CA ASN A 186 13.19 -2.06 -16.31
C ASN A 186 14.59 -1.43 -16.19
N MET A 187 15.05 -1.18 -14.96
CA MET A 187 16.31 -0.50 -14.65
C MET A 187 16.43 0.92 -15.23
N ALA A 188 15.30 1.60 -15.46
CA ALA A 188 15.28 2.95 -15.99
C ALA A 188 15.72 3.97 -14.92
N THR A 189 16.97 4.44 -14.99
CA THR A 189 17.53 5.45 -14.06
C THR A 189 16.71 6.74 -14.01
N VAL A 190 16.11 7.13 -15.13
CA VAL A 190 15.22 8.30 -15.24
C VAL A 190 13.94 8.18 -14.39
N ALA A 191 13.54 6.96 -14.00
CA ALA A 191 12.41 6.75 -13.11
C ALA A 191 12.75 6.95 -11.63
N GLY A 192 14.03 7.13 -11.28
CA GLY A 192 14.49 7.43 -9.92
C GLY A 192 14.36 6.29 -8.90
N LYS A 193 13.95 5.09 -9.32
CA LYS A 193 13.75 3.94 -8.43
C LYS A 193 14.94 2.98 -8.36
N VAL A 194 15.65 2.77 -9.46
CA VAL A 194 16.73 1.78 -9.56
C VAL A 194 18.02 2.26 -8.88
N THR A 195 18.71 1.35 -8.21
CA THR A 195 20.05 1.57 -7.64
C THR A 195 21.11 0.67 -8.31
N PRO A 196 22.41 0.95 -8.11
CA PRO A 196 23.47 0.09 -8.63
C PRO A 196 23.37 -1.36 -8.13
N LYS A 197 22.90 -1.58 -6.89
CA LYS A 197 22.73 -2.92 -6.32
C LYS A 197 21.62 -3.71 -7.03
N ASP A 198 20.52 -3.06 -7.40
CA ASP A 198 19.47 -3.72 -8.18
C ASP A 198 20.01 -4.19 -9.54
N SER A 199 20.76 -3.31 -10.22
CA SER A 199 21.38 -3.63 -11.51
C SER A 199 22.41 -4.76 -11.40
N GLU A 200 23.18 -4.78 -10.31
CA GLU A 200 24.15 -5.84 -10.01
C GLU A 200 23.45 -7.20 -9.88
N TYR A 201 22.45 -7.31 -9.00
CA TYR A 201 21.80 -8.60 -8.74
C TYR A 201 20.96 -9.10 -9.90
N VAL A 202 20.30 -8.22 -10.66
CA VAL A 202 19.63 -8.61 -11.91
C VAL A 202 20.64 -9.18 -12.91
N THR A 203 21.81 -8.53 -13.07
CA THR A 203 22.86 -9.00 -13.97
C THR A 203 23.47 -10.33 -13.49
N LEU A 204 23.63 -10.53 -12.18
CA LEU A 204 24.09 -11.80 -11.62
C LEU A 204 23.11 -12.94 -11.90
N LEU A 205 21.80 -12.70 -11.74
CA LEU A 205 20.77 -13.69 -12.09
C LEU A 205 20.83 -14.06 -13.58
N GLU A 206 20.92 -13.07 -14.47
CA GLU A 206 21.03 -13.28 -15.93
C GLU A 206 22.28 -14.05 -16.34
N ASN A 207 23.41 -13.80 -15.67
CA ASN A 207 24.67 -14.49 -15.96
C ASN A 207 24.62 -15.97 -15.58
N ILE A 208 23.95 -16.31 -14.47
CA ILE A 208 23.84 -17.71 -14.01
C ILE A 208 22.73 -18.44 -14.77
N PHE A 209 21.66 -17.73 -15.13
CA PHE A 209 20.49 -18.28 -15.80
C PHE A 209 20.29 -17.57 -17.15
N PRO A 210 21.07 -17.91 -18.19
CA PRO A 210 21.00 -17.26 -19.50
C PRO A 210 19.68 -17.50 -20.24
N ASP A 211 18.89 -18.49 -19.79
CA ASP A 211 17.54 -18.77 -20.30
C ASP A 211 16.47 -17.82 -19.71
N LEU A 212 16.84 -16.90 -18.81
CA LEU A 212 15.93 -15.85 -18.33
C LEU A 212 15.46 -14.97 -19.49
N PRO A 213 14.18 -14.54 -19.50
CA PRO A 213 13.70 -13.68 -20.56
C PRO A 213 14.34 -12.29 -20.49
N PRO A 214 14.46 -11.57 -21.63
CA PRO A 214 14.98 -10.21 -21.62
C PRO A 214 14.18 -9.28 -20.70
N ARG A 215 14.86 -8.40 -19.95
CA ARG A 215 14.25 -7.48 -18.97
C ARG A 215 13.04 -6.73 -19.53
N THR A 216 13.13 -6.19 -20.76
CA THR A 216 12.02 -5.48 -21.42
C THR A 216 10.80 -6.37 -21.66
N ALA A 217 10.99 -7.65 -22.02
CA ALA A 217 9.89 -8.58 -22.21
C ALA A 217 9.20 -8.89 -20.88
N VAL A 218 9.98 -9.12 -19.82
CA VAL A 218 9.49 -9.36 -18.45
C VAL A 218 8.75 -8.14 -17.91
N PHE A 219 9.34 -6.95 -18.03
CA PHE A 219 8.72 -5.70 -17.60
C PHE A 219 7.38 -5.48 -18.31
N ASN A 220 7.35 -5.62 -19.64
CA ASN A 220 6.14 -5.39 -20.42
C ASN A 220 5.03 -6.41 -20.10
N SER A 221 5.36 -7.69 -19.87
CA SER A 221 4.36 -8.70 -19.52
C SER A 221 3.78 -8.46 -18.12
N LEU A 222 4.63 -8.15 -17.13
CA LEU A 222 4.19 -7.84 -15.77
C LEU A 222 3.40 -6.52 -15.71
N GLN A 223 3.86 -5.49 -16.41
CA GLN A 223 3.16 -4.22 -16.50
C GLN A 223 1.79 -4.39 -17.17
N LYS A 224 1.69 -5.23 -18.20
CA LYS A 224 0.41 -5.59 -18.81
C LYS A 224 -0.48 -6.33 -17.81
N ALA A 225 0.04 -7.35 -17.13
CA ALA A 225 -0.70 -8.13 -16.13
C ALA A 225 -1.22 -7.26 -14.99
N LYS A 226 -0.44 -6.27 -14.52
CA LYS A 226 -0.84 -5.33 -13.46
C LYS A 226 -2.16 -4.60 -13.74
N PHE A 227 -2.44 -4.31 -15.02
CA PHE A 227 -3.65 -3.64 -15.46
C PHE A 227 -4.67 -4.57 -16.14
N ASP A 228 -4.31 -5.84 -16.34
CA ASP A 228 -5.22 -6.84 -16.87
C ASP A 228 -6.23 -7.22 -15.80
N VAL A 229 -7.49 -6.83 -16.03
CA VAL A 229 -8.61 -7.12 -15.13
C VAL A 229 -9.60 -8.09 -15.77
N SER A 230 -9.26 -8.72 -16.90
CA SER A 230 -10.17 -9.56 -17.68
C SER A 230 -10.75 -10.73 -16.89
N ASP A 231 -9.95 -11.34 -16.01
CA ASP A 231 -10.35 -12.45 -15.14
C ASP A 231 -11.04 -12.00 -13.84
N LEU A 232 -11.18 -10.69 -13.59
CA LEU A 232 -11.81 -10.18 -12.37
C LEU A 232 -13.33 -10.10 -12.48
N THR A 233 -14.01 -10.45 -11.39
CA THR A 233 -15.42 -10.14 -11.18
C THR A 233 -15.64 -8.62 -11.02
N THR A 234 -16.89 -8.15 -11.16
CA THR A 234 -17.22 -6.73 -10.98
C THR A 234 -16.83 -6.24 -9.58
N GLU A 235 -17.11 -7.02 -8.53
CA GLU A 235 -16.68 -6.74 -7.16
C GLU A 235 -15.15 -6.63 -7.06
N GLN A 236 -14.41 -7.57 -7.63
CA GLN A 236 -12.95 -7.55 -7.58
C GLN A 236 -12.36 -6.33 -8.31
N MET A 237 -12.89 -5.97 -9.49
CA MET A 237 -12.48 -4.75 -10.19
C MET A 237 -12.66 -3.50 -9.33
N LEU A 238 -13.80 -3.39 -8.64
CA LEU A 238 -14.08 -2.26 -7.75
C LEU A 238 -13.14 -2.22 -6.56
N ARG A 239 -12.78 -3.37 -5.99
CA ARG A 239 -11.90 -3.47 -4.81
C ARG A 239 -10.41 -3.29 -5.14
N LYS A 240 -9.98 -3.60 -6.38
CA LYS A 240 -8.56 -3.60 -6.78
C LYS A 240 -7.84 -2.29 -6.43
N ASP A 241 -8.46 -1.15 -6.75
CA ASP A 241 -7.93 0.17 -6.42
C ASP A 241 -9.03 1.08 -5.86
N MET A 242 -9.49 0.77 -4.64
CA MET A 242 -10.54 1.49 -3.92
C MET A 242 -10.01 2.36 -2.78
N LYS A 243 -10.69 3.49 -2.54
CA LYS A 243 -10.64 4.24 -1.27
C LYS A 243 -12.05 4.56 -0.80
N THR A 244 -12.19 4.84 0.49
CA THR A 244 -13.49 5.15 1.10
C THR A 244 -13.45 6.51 1.79
N LEU A 245 -14.63 7.13 1.92
CA LEU A 245 -14.87 8.33 2.71
C LEU A 245 -16.17 8.13 3.50
N MET A 246 -16.16 8.50 4.77
CA MET A 246 -17.34 8.48 5.62
C MET A 246 -17.61 9.87 6.17
N SER A 247 -18.88 10.30 6.11
CA SER A 247 -19.35 11.58 6.64
C SER A 247 -20.84 11.47 6.90
N ARG A 248 -21.26 11.54 8.17
CA ARG A 248 -22.66 11.50 8.63
C ARG A 248 -23.56 10.50 7.88
N ASP A 249 -24.24 10.97 6.82
CA ASP A 249 -25.21 10.27 6.00
C ASP A 249 -24.64 9.72 4.68
N ILE A 250 -23.37 10.00 4.35
CA ILE A 250 -22.67 9.53 3.15
C ILE A 250 -21.54 8.57 3.54
N CYS A 251 -21.63 7.35 3.02
CA CYS A 251 -20.57 6.37 3.00
C CYS A 251 -20.20 6.12 1.54
N LEU A 252 -19.07 6.68 1.11
CA LEU A 252 -18.68 6.77 -0.28
C LEU A 252 -17.47 5.89 -0.55
N ALA A 253 -17.54 5.07 -1.60
CA ALA A 253 -16.37 4.39 -2.17
C ALA A 253 -15.97 5.05 -3.50
N ILE A 254 -14.68 5.13 -3.76
CA ILE A 254 -14.11 5.58 -5.03
C ILE A 254 -13.09 4.57 -5.56
N SER A 255 -13.45 3.94 -6.67
CA SER A 255 -12.69 2.85 -7.30
C SER A 255 -12.10 3.31 -8.61
N ALA A 256 -10.80 3.09 -8.82
CA ALA A 256 -10.19 3.19 -10.15
C ALA A 256 -10.32 1.85 -10.86
N ILE A 257 -10.78 1.86 -12.11
CA ILE A 257 -10.89 0.67 -12.97
C ILE A 257 -10.05 0.83 -14.23
N TYR A 258 -9.50 -0.28 -14.72
CA TYR A 258 -8.52 -0.32 -15.82
C TYR A 258 -9.12 -0.88 -17.12
N ILE A 259 -10.41 -0.62 -17.34
CA ILE A 259 -11.13 -0.86 -18.59
C ILE A 259 -11.93 0.39 -18.94
N SER A 260 -12.46 0.46 -20.16
CA SER A 260 -13.34 1.58 -20.53
C SER A 260 -14.60 1.57 -19.66
N LEU A 261 -15.14 2.77 -19.37
CA LEU A 261 -16.39 2.84 -18.62
C LEU A 261 -17.53 2.17 -19.39
N GLU A 262 -17.49 2.22 -20.72
CA GLU A 262 -18.43 1.51 -21.57
C GLU A 262 -18.36 -0.01 -21.35
N ASP A 263 -17.18 -0.62 -21.47
CA ASP A 263 -17.02 -2.07 -21.27
C ASP A 263 -17.44 -2.48 -19.85
N PHE A 264 -17.11 -1.67 -18.84
CA PHE A 264 -17.51 -1.91 -17.47
C PHE A 264 -19.03 -1.91 -17.30
N LEU A 265 -19.71 -0.92 -17.86
CA LEU A 265 -21.17 -0.79 -17.79
C LEU A 265 -21.93 -1.78 -18.68
N HIS A 266 -21.27 -2.41 -19.65
CA HIS A 266 -21.84 -3.50 -20.46
C HIS A 266 -21.63 -4.89 -19.84
N ARG A 267 -20.97 -5.00 -18.69
CA ARG A 267 -20.85 -6.27 -17.97
C ARG A 267 -22.21 -6.81 -17.56
N ILE A 268 -22.36 -8.13 -17.66
CA ILE A 268 -23.59 -8.84 -17.28
C ILE A 268 -23.91 -8.52 -15.82
N ASN A 269 -25.15 -8.13 -15.54
CA ASN A 269 -25.66 -7.81 -14.21
C ASN A 269 -24.98 -6.63 -13.49
N VAL A 270 -24.28 -5.72 -14.19
CA VAL A 270 -23.50 -4.65 -13.54
C VAL A 270 -24.32 -3.83 -12.53
N GLU A 271 -25.57 -3.46 -12.81
CA GLU A 271 -26.37 -2.68 -11.85
C GLU A 271 -26.70 -3.47 -10.58
N SER A 272 -26.99 -4.77 -10.73
CA SER A 272 -27.19 -5.66 -9.59
C SER A 272 -25.90 -5.86 -8.80
N ASP A 273 -24.77 -6.01 -9.48
CA ASP A 273 -23.46 -6.14 -8.85
C ASP A 273 -23.09 -4.88 -8.07
N LEU A 274 -23.29 -3.69 -8.64
CA LEU A 274 -23.06 -2.40 -7.97
C LEU A 274 -23.93 -2.27 -6.72
N ARG A 275 -25.19 -2.68 -6.80
CA ARG A 275 -26.11 -2.69 -5.65
C ARG A 275 -25.63 -3.64 -4.55
N VAL A 276 -25.38 -4.90 -4.91
CA VAL A 276 -24.91 -5.93 -3.96
C VAL A 276 -23.60 -5.51 -3.31
N PHE A 277 -22.68 -4.92 -4.09
CA PHE A 277 -21.42 -4.39 -3.59
C PHE A 277 -21.63 -3.27 -2.56
N CYS A 278 -22.48 -2.29 -2.89
CA CYS A 278 -22.82 -1.19 -1.99
C CYS A 278 -23.50 -1.70 -0.71
N ASP A 279 -24.48 -2.59 -0.83
CA ASP A 279 -25.19 -3.19 0.31
C ASP A 279 -24.24 -4.00 1.21
N LYS A 280 -23.34 -4.81 0.62
CA LYS A 280 -22.37 -5.65 1.33
C LYS A 280 -21.38 -4.84 2.16
N HIS A 281 -20.92 -3.71 1.64
CA HIS A 281 -19.90 -2.88 2.28
C HIS A 281 -20.45 -1.62 2.98
N GLY A 282 -21.77 -1.43 2.97
CA GLY A 282 -22.42 -0.28 3.60
C GLY A 282 -22.15 1.05 2.87
N TYR A 283 -21.82 1.02 1.58
CA TYR A 283 -21.67 2.23 0.78
C TYR A 283 -23.03 2.68 0.26
N ASN A 284 -23.28 3.98 0.29
CA ASN A 284 -24.47 4.57 -0.32
C ASN A 284 -24.13 5.47 -1.51
N VAL A 285 -22.84 5.67 -1.81
CA VAL A 285 -22.34 6.24 -3.06
C VAL A 285 -21.13 5.45 -3.53
N LEU A 286 -21.08 5.13 -4.82
CA LEU A 286 -19.92 4.54 -5.48
C LEU A 286 -19.49 5.40 -6.66
N ILE A 287 -18.24 5.85 -6.64
CA ILE A 287 -17.61 6.54 -7.76
C ILE A 287 -16.67 5.56 -8.46
N THR A 288 -16.89 5.34 -9.75
CA THR A 288 -16.01 4.54 -10.60
C THR A 288 -15.24 5.45 -11.53
N MET A 289 -13.92 5.48 -11.42
CA MET A 289 -13.03 6.23 -12.29
C MET A 289 -12.35 5.28 -13.27
N ALA A 290 -12.75 5.32 -14.53
CA ALA A 290 -12.12 4.54 -15.59
C ALA A 290 -10.89 5.26 -16.15
N ILE A 291 -9.83 4.51 -16.42
CA ILE A 291 -8.69 4.95 -17.22
C ILE A 291 -8.42 3.97 -18.36
N THR A 292 -8.33 4.50 -19.57
CA THR A 292 -7.80 3.81 -20.74
C THR A 292 -6.74 4.66 -21.41
N PHE A 293 -6.07 4.11 -22.43
CA PHE A 293 -5.09 4.84 -23.23
C PHE A 293 -5.55 4.87 -24.69
N SER A 294 -5.42 6.04 -25.33
CA SER A 294 -5.74 6.21 -26.74
C SER A 294 -4.70 5.50 -27.63
N SER A 295 -4.93 5.50 -28.95
CA SER A 295 -3.96 5.03 -29.94
C SER A 295 -2.63 5.78 -29.90
N GLU A 296 -2.63 7.02 -29.40
CA GLU A 296 -1.44 7.85 -29.21
C GLU A 296 -0.83 7.72 -27.81
N ASN A 297 -1.32 6.74 -27.03
CA ASN A 297 -0.91 6.47 -25.66
C ASN A 297 -1.18 7.64 -24.68
N GLU A 298 -2.19 8.46 -24.99
CA GLU A 298 -2.67 9.51 -24.09
C GLU A 298 -3.75 8.94 -23.15
N PRO A 299 -3.73 9.28 -21.85
CA PRO A 299 -4.72 8.77 -20.90
C PRO A 299 -6.09 9.39 -21.16
N VAL A 300 -7.11 8.54 -21.25
CA VAL A 300 -8.52 8.93 -21.31
C VAL A 300 -9.17 8.56 -19.98
N ARG A 301 -9.88 9.50 -19.36
CA ARG A 301 -10.57 9.28 -18.09
C ARG A 301 -12.08 9.50 -18.21
N GLN A 302 -12.82 8.66 -17.50
CA GLN A 302 -14.27 8.78 -17.36
C GLN A 302 -14.66 8.54 -15.91
N ILE A 303 -15.75 9.16 -15.47
CA ILE A 303 -16.26 9.02 -14.11
C ILE A 303 -17.70 8.55 -14.17
N ALA A 304 -18.05 7.56 -13.36
CA ALA A 304 -19.44 7.21 -13.06
C ALA A 304 -19.72 7.40 -11.58
N VAL A 305 -20.91 7.92 -11.26
CA VAL A 305 -21.43 8.06 -9.90
C VAL A 305 -22.69 7.21 -9.79
N TYR A 306 -22.60 6.11 -9.05
CA TYR A 306 -23.70 5.24 -8.72
C TYR A 306 -24.21 5.53 -7.31
N SER A 307 -25.53 5.59 -7.13
CA SER A 307 -26.14 5.55 -5.80
C SER A 307 -27.60 5.14 -5.92
N PRO A 308 -28.10 4.27 -5.02
CA PRO A 308 -29.53 3.98 -4.92
C PRO A 308 -30.35 5.18 -4.44
N HIS A 309 -29.71 6.19 -3.84
CA HIS A 309 -30.34 7.41 -3.36
C HIS A 309 -30.08 8.57 -4.34
N GLN A 310 -31.13 9.03 -5.02
CA GLN A 310 -31.02 10.11 -6.00
C GLN A 310 -30.41 11.39 -5.40
N GLU A 311 -30.75 11.73 -4.16
CA GLU A 311 -30.23 12.93 -3.48
C GLU A 311 -28.71 12.89 -3.31
N HIS A 312 -28.16 11.75 -2.86
CA HIS A 312 -26.71 11.56 -2.71
C HIS A 312 -26.01 11.59 -4.07
N ARG A 313 -26.60 10.95 -5.09
CA ARG A 313 -26.07 10.97 -6.47
C ARG A 313 -25.98 12.40 -6.98
N THR A 314 -27.06 13.15 -6.93
CA THR A 314 -27.13 14.54 -7.40
C THR A 314 -26.15 15.43 -6.64
N LEU A 315 -26.02 15.26 -5.32
CA LEU A 315 -25.09 16.02 -4.51
C LEU A 315 -23.65 15.79 -4.96
N VAL A 316 -23.23 14.54 -5.07
CA VAL A 316 -21.85 14.18 -5.45
C VAL A 316 -21.55 14.60 -6.89
N CYS A 317 -22.47 14.37 -7.83
CA CYS A 317 -22.37 14.87 -9.20
C CYS A 317 -22.13 16.38 -9.24
N LYS A 318 -22.93 17.16 -8.51
CA LYS A 318 -22.80 18.62 -8.45
C LYS A 318 -21.43 19.06 -7.94
N VAL A 319 -20.90 18.38 -6.93
CA VAL A 319 -19.56 18.68 -6.37
C VAL A 319 -18.46 18.42 -7.40
N LEU A 320 -18.55 17.30 -8.12
CA LEU A 320 -17.59 16.95 -9.17
C LEU A 320 -17.67 17.93 -10.35
N GLU A 321 -18.88 18.32 -10.76
CA GLU A 321 -19.11 19.30 -11.84
C GLU A 321 -18.62 20.70 -11.48
N GLN A 322 -18.72 21.09 -10.20
CA GLN A 322 -18.31 22.41 -9.70
C GLN A 322 -16.86 22.46 -9.19
N ALA A 323 -16.11 21.38 -9.37
CA ALA A 323 -14.70 21.30 -9.01
C ALA A 323 -13.87 22.41 -9.68
N THR A 324 -13.07 23.15 -8.91
CA THR A 324 -12.20 24.22 -9.41
C THR A 324 -10.71 24.01 -9.11
N ASN A 325 -10.37 23.07 -8.22
CA ASN A 325 -8.98 22.80 -7.85
C ASN A 325 -8.72 21.29 -7.61
N PRO A 326 -8.30 20.53 -8.64
CA PRO A 326 -8.29 20.93 -10.05
C PRO A 326 -9.71 20.96 -10.64
N PRO A 327 -9.96 21.76 -11.70
CA PRO A 327 -11.18 21.58 -12.48
C PRO A 327 -11.16 20.22 -13.18
N LEU A 328 -12.27 19.50 -13.12
CA LEU A 328 -12.38 18.16 -13.72
C LEU A 328 -12.84 18.20 -15.19
N ASP A 329 -13.43 19.32 -15.62
CA ASP A 329 -13.96 19.54 -16.97
C ASP A 329 -14.88 18.40 -17.43
N LEU A 330 -15.90 18.12 -16.61
CA LEU A 330 -16.82 17.00 -16.84
C LEU A 330 -17.83 17.32 -17.94
N SER A 331 -18.01 16.38 -18.88
CA SER A 331 -19.10 16.41 -19.85
C SER A 331 -19.97 15.13 -19.75
N PRO A 332 -21.30 15.25 -19.66
CA PRO A 332 -22.18 14.09 -19.49
C PRO A 332 -22.11 13.08 -20.65
N ILE A 333 -22.20 11.79 -20.33
CA ILE A 333 -22.32 10.69 -21.28
C ILE A 333 -23.81 10.34 -21.41
N ALA A 334 -24.38 10.53 -22.61
CA ALA A 334 -25.82 10.39 -22.83
C ALA A 334 -26.33 8.92 -22.84
N SER A 335 -25.47 7.97 -23.21
CA SER A 335 -25.78 6.54 -23.22
C SER A 335 -25.47 5.94 -21.84
N ASN A 336 -26.48 5.85 -20.98
CA ASN A 336 -26.34 5.21 -19.69
C ASN A 336 -27.29 4.00 -19.57
N PRO A 337 -26.77 2.77 -19.38
CA PRO A 337 -27.61 1.58 -19.22
C PRO A 337 -28.31 1.51 -17.85
N CYS A 338 -27.98 2.36 -16.87
CA CYS A 338 -28.46 2.25 -15.49
C CYS A 338 -29.14 3.54 -14.99
N GLU A 339 -30.38 3.44 -14.47
CA GLU A 339 -31.14 4.60 -13.97
C GLU A 339 -30.50 5.27 -12.74
N ASN A 340 -29.78 4.48 -11.92
CA ASN A 340 -29.16 4.92 -10.68
C ASN A 340 -27.73 5.46 -10.84
N LEU A 341 -27.33 5.75 -12.07
CA LEU A 341 -25.97 6.13 -12.42
C LEU A 341 -25.93 7.47 -13.16
N ALA A 342 -24.83 8.20 -13.01
CA ALA A 342 -24.50 9.36 -13.83
C ALA A 342 -23.07 9.19 -14.34
N ALA A 343 -22.85 9.35 -15.65
CA ALA A 343 -21.56 9.10 -16.28
C ALA A 343 -21.04 10.36 -16.99
N TYR A 344 -19.72 10.54 -16.97
CA TYR A 344 -19.04 11.72 -17.47
C TYR A 344 -17.74 11.35 -18.21
N HIS A 345 -17.45 12.04 -19.31
CA HIS A 345 -16.07 12.18 -19.77
C HIS A 345 -15.37 13.19 -18.86
N GLN A 346 -14.11 12.92 -18.52
CA GLN A 346 -13.30 13.80 -17.71
C GLN A 346 -12.25 14.50 -18.59
N GLY A 347 -12.49 15.78 -18.91
CA GLY A 347 -11.58 16.55 -19.76
C GLY A 347 -10.20 16.73 -19.13
N LYS A 348 -10.13 16.86 -17.80
CA LYS A 348 -8.84 16.94 -17.09
C LYS A 348 -8.27 15.56 -16.78
N THR A 349 -7.62 14.96 -17.77
CA THR A 349 -7.07 13.59 -17.70
C THR A 349 -5.93 13.41 -16.69
N THR A 350 -5.30 14.49 -16.21
CA THR A 350 -4.28 14.40 -15.16
C THR A 350 -4.87 14.28 -13.75
N ALA A 351 -6.16 14.55 -13.55
CA ALA A 351 -6.81 14.44 -12.24
C ALA A 351 -7.23 12.98 -11.97
N SER A 352 -6.35 12.19 -11.37
CA SER A 352 -6.65 10.82 -10.93
C SER A 352 -7.50 10.79 -9.65
N ARG A 353 -7.81 9.59 -9.14
CA ARG A 353 -8.40 9.41 -7.79
C ARG A 353 -7.66 10.21 -6.72
N LYS A 354 -6.33 10.31 -6.79
CA LYS A 354 -5.51 11.09 -5.83
C LYS A 354 -5.85 12.59 -5.83
N LYS A 355 -6.47 13.12 -6.88
CA LYS A 355 -6.97 14.51 -6.94
C LYS A 355 -8.46 14.61 -6.65
N VAL A 356 -9.26 13.62 -7.04
CA VAL A 356 -10.72 13.60 -6.79
C VAL A 356 -11.05 13.28 -5.32
N LEU A 357 -10.32 12.37 -4.69
CA LEU A 357 -10.57 11.96 -3.30
C LEU A 357 -10.43 13.13 -2.30
N PRO A 358 -9.36 13.96 -2.31
CA PRO A 358 -9.27 15.12 -1.43
C PRO A 358 -10.39 16.14 -1.66
N LEU A 359 -10.78 16.35 -2.92
CA LEU A 359 -11.87 17.26 -3.27
C LEU A 359 -13.19 16.86 -2.60
N LEU A 360 -13.51 15.57 -2.64
CA LEU A 360 -14.70 15.02 -1.98
C LEU A 360 -14.56 15.04 -0.45
N LYS A 361 -13.38 14.71 0.09
CA LYS A 361 -13.10 14.77 1.54
C LYS A 361 -13.32 16.19 2.09
N ASP A 362 -12.79 17.20 1.41
CA ASP A 362 -12.94 18.60 1.79
C ASP A 362 -14.40 19.07 1.73
N PHE A 363 -15.14 18.65 0.71
CA PHE A 363 -16.56 18.96 0.58
C PHE A 363 -17.38 18.35 1.71
N LEU A 364 -17.22 17.05 1.97
CA LEU A 364 -17.94 16.33 3.02
C LEU A 364 -17.65 16.95 4.40
N ARG A 365 -16.38 17.26 4.69
CA ARG A 365 -15.98 17.94 5.93
C ARG A 365 -16.65 19.30 6.11
N LYS A 366 -16.72 20.12 5.04
CA LYS A 366 -17.37 21.44 5.11
C LYS A 366 -18.87 21.34 5.35
N ARG A 367 -19.54 20.33 4.77
CA ARG A 367 -20.96 20.05 5.00
C ARG A 367 -21.22 19.71 6.46
N ASP A 368 -20.38 18.86 7.06
CA ASP A 368 -20.48 18.49 8.47
C ASP A 368 -20.33 19.69 9.41
N LEU A 369 -19.43 20.62 9.09
CA LEU A 369 -19.28 21.85 9.87
C LEU A 369 -20.45 22.83 9.68
N GLY A 370 -20.97 22.95 8.45
CA GLY A 370 -22.05 23.89 8.12
C GLY A 370 -23.36 23.59 8.85
N ASP A 371 -23.78 22.33 8.93
CA ASP A 371 -25.02 21.93 9.61
C ASP A 371 -24.92 21.97 11.15
N SER A 372 -23.71 22.06 11.71
CA SER A 372 -23.53 22.19 13.16
C SER A 372 -23.83 23.62 13.67
N SER A 373 -23.97 24.59 12.75
CA SER A 373 -24.25 26.00 13.06
C SER A 373 -25.71 26.42 12.85
N SER A 374 -26.56 25.53 12.33
CA SER A 374 -27.99 25.77 12.09
C SER A 374 -28.93 25.29 13.21
N ASN A 375 -28.40 24.69 14.30
CA ASN A 375 -29.20 24.04 15.35
C ASN A 375 -29.04 24.63 16.76
N SER A 376 -28.89 25.95 16.89
CA SER A 376 -29.11 26.63 18.18
C SER A 376 -29.86 27.96 18.01
N MET A 377 -31.19 27.92 18.14
CA MET A 377 -32.00 28.88 18.91
C MET A 377 -33.49 28.68 18.59
N GLN A 378 -34.23 28.06 19.52
CA GLN A 378 -35.63 28.40 19.73
C GLN A 378 -35.73 29.19 21.04
N PRO A 379 -36.38 30.37 21.08
CA PRO A 379 -36.57 31.11 22.31
C PRO A 379 -37.79 30.57 23.07
N PHE A 380 -37.57 30.10 24.30
CA PHE A 380 -38.64 29.91 25.28
C PHE A 380 -39.03 31.26 25.89
N GLN A 381 -40.34 31.50 25.96
CA GLN A 381 -40.97 32.66 26.61
C GLN A 381 -41.26 32.40 28.12
N ASP A 382 -41.39 33.52 28.84
CA ASP A 382 -42.04 33.76 30.15
C ASP A 382 -41.29 33.31 31.44
N ASN A 383 -41.25 34.04 32.57
CA ASN A 383 -42.05 35.18 33.03
C ASN A 383 -41.40 35.89 34.27
N GLU A 384 -41.73 37.17 34.40
CA GLU A 384 -41.93 38.02 35.62
C GLU A 384 -40.82 38.39 36.65
N LYS A 385 -40.64 39.73 36.76
CA LYS A 385 -40.63 40.63 37.97
C LYS A 385 -39.56 40.36 39.06
N ASN A 386 -38.76 41.32 39.54
CA ASN A 386 -39.13 42.62 40.10
C ASN A 386 -37.83 43.39 40.53
N LYS A 387 -37.84 44.73 40.40
CA LYS A 387 -37.13 45.80 41.19
C LYS A 387 -35.69 45.54 41.67
N GLY A 388 -34.68 46.40 41.48
CA GLY A 388 -34.59 47.79 41.04
C GLY A 388 -33.24 48.38 41.51
N HIS A 389 -33.03 49.66 41.18
CA HIS A 389 -32.01 50.59 41.66
C HIS A 389 -30.72 50.81 40.85
N VAL A 390 -30.29 52.07 40.91
CA VAL A 390 -29.59 52.88 39.90
C VAL A 390 -28.17 53.22 40.37
N GLY A 391 -27.26 53.42 39.40
CA GLY A 391 -25.94 54.07 39.55
C GLY A 391 -24.84 53.17 39.00
N GLY A 392 -24.07 53.49 37.95
CA GLY A 392 -23.48 54.77 37.58
C GLY A 392 -21.97 54.66 37.81
N GLY A 393 -21.15 54.63 36.75
CA GLY A 393 -19.69 54.69 36.89
C GLY A 393 -18.91 54.03 35.74
N ALA A 394 -18.23 54.87 34.96
CA ALA A 394 -17.27 54.51 33.92
C ALA A 394 -15.92 54.01 34.52
N PRO A 395 -15.00 53.45 33.71
CA PRO A 395 -13.96 52.52 34.16
C PRO A 395 -12.59 53.20 34.38
N LEU A 396 -11.78 52.65 35.28
CA LEU A 396 -10.33 52.89 35.32
C LEU A 396 -9.58 51.64 35.77
N ALA A 397 -8.39 51.51 35.18
CA ALA A 397 -7.45 50.40 35.24
C ALA A 397 -6.60 50.34 36.51
N ASN A 398 -5.98 49.17 36.73
CA ASN A 398 -4.64 48.88 37.28
C ASN A 398 -4.64 47.41 37.77
N GLU A 399 -3.55 46.68 37.94
CA GLU A 399 -2.15 46.63 37.50
C GLU A 399 -1.60 45.33 38.14
N GLY A 400 -0.57 44.74 37.52
CA GLY A 400 0.45 43.91 38.22
C GLY A 400 0.15 42.40 38.38
N LEU A 401 1.12 41.49 38.34
CA LEU A 401 2.59 41.59 38.33
C LEU A 401 3.18 40.20 37.94
N GLU A 402 4.21 40.23 37.07
CA GLU A 402 5.53 39.56 37.12
C GLU A 402 5.64 38.07 37.53
N ASP A 403 6.10 37.19 36.63
CA ASP A 403 7.50 36.86 36.23
C ASP A 403 8.21 35.88 37.20
N ASN A 404 8.68 34.72 36.70
CA ASN A 404 10.04 34.58 36.20
C ASN A 404 10.44 33.11 35.90
N GLN A 405 11.16 32.95 34.79
CA GLN A 405 11.98 31.79 34.42
C GLN A 405 13.21 31.65 35.34
N PHE A 406 13.81 30.45 35.41
CA PHE A 406 15.28 30.31 35.35
C PHE A 406 15.72 28.91 34.92
N ILE A 407 16.79 28.90 34.11
CA ILE A 407 17.60 27.80 33.53
C ILE A 407 18.78 27.50 34.47
N VAL A 408 19.28 26.25 34.58
CA VAL A 408 20.74 25.94 34.66
C VAL A 408 21.07 24.48 34.25
N GLU A 409 22.20 24.31 33.55
CA GLU A 409 22.94 23.08 33.14
C GLU A 409 23.97 22.57 34.20
N PHE A 410 24.79 21.58 33.78
CA PHE A 410 26.02 20.90 34.31
C PHE A 410 25.75 19.48 34.85
N GLY A 411 26.51 18.40 34.61
CA GLY A 411 27.76 18.10 33.87
C GLY A 411 28.44 16.81 34.44
N ASP A 412 28.97 15.96 33.56
CA ASP A 412 30.11 14.99 33.65
C ASP A 412 30.17 13.66 34.50
N GLN A 413 30.49 12.58 33.74
CA GLN A 413 31.53 11.50 33.87
C GLN A 413 31.37 10.17 34.66
N PHE A 414 31.55 9.08 33.87
CA PHE A 414 32.13 7.71 34.02
C PHE A 414 32.16 6.91 35.35
N ASP A 415 31.66 5.66 35.32
CA ASP A 415 32.45 4.40 35.42
C ASP A 415 31.56 3.12 35.47
N ASN A 416 32.09 1.99 34.98
CA ASN A 416 31.62 0.59 35.11
C ASN A 416 32.76 -0.19 35.86
N PRO A 417 32.71 -1.46 36.35
CA PRO A 417 31.71 -2.54 36.17
C PRO A 417 31.44 -3.45 37.42
N ASP A 418 30.76 -4.58 37.17
CA ASP A 418 30.75 -5.90 37.87
C ASP A 418 29.72 -6.25 38.98
N ASN A 419 28.80 -7.15 38.57
CA ASN A 419 28.49 -8.50 39.12
C ASN A 419 27.43 -8.71 40.24
N CYS A 420 26.74 -9.84 40.09
CA CYS A 420 26.00 -10.68 41.06
C CYS A 420 24.46 -10.60 41.17
N VAL A 421 23.83 -11.67 40.63
CA VAL A 421 22.85 -12.61 41.22
C VAL A 421 21.65 -12.07 42.02
N GLY A 422 20.44 -12.45 41.59
CA GLY A 422 19.37 -12.87 42.52
C GLY A 422 17.94 -12.39 42.24
N GLU A 423 17.06 -13.37 42.02
CA GLU A 423 15.65 -13.44 42.44
C GLU A 423 14.52 -12.80 41.59
N GLU A 424 13.61 -13.68 41.14
CA GLU A 424 12.22 -13.39 40.74
C GLU A 424 11.46 -12.64 41.84
N PRO A 425 10.39 -11.90 41.49
CA PRO A 425 9.08 -12.39 41.92
C PRO A 425 7.91 -12.13 40.95
N ARG A 426 7.12 -13.20 40.77
CA ARG A 426 5.65 -13.27 40.88
C ARG A 426 4.79 -12.11 40.36
N ALA A 427 4.11 -12.41 39.25
CA ALA A 427 2.67 -12.27 39.03
C ALA A 427 1.92 -11.17 39.80
N ALA A 428 1.66 -10.05 39.13
CA ALA A 428 0.62 -9.08 39.49
C ALA A 428 -0.51 -9.13 38.45
N ARG A 429 -1.64 -9.74 38.84
CA ARG A 429 -2.93 -9.60 38.17
C ARG A 429 -3.39 -8.14 38.26
N PHE A 430 -3.57 -7.46 37.13
CA PHE A 430 -4.24 -6.17 37.09
C PHE A 430 -5.63 -6.30 36.44
N TYR A 431 -6.64 -5.95 37.24
CA TYR A 431 -8.03 -5.77 36.84
C TYR A 431 -8.13 -4.58 35.89
N TYR A 432 -8.65 -4.80 34.67
CA TYR A 432 -9.02 -3.71 33.76
C TYR A 432 -10.40 -3.16 34.13
N GLY A 433 -10.43 -1.89 34.54
CA GLY A 433 -11.63 -1.09 34.66
C GLY A 433 -11.98 -0.44 33.32
N PHE A 434 -13.21 -0.64 32.86
CA PHE A 434 -13.80 0.04 31.72
C PHE A 434 -13.76 1.56 31.92
N LYS A 435 -13.15 2.29 30.98
CA LYS A 435 -13.34 3.74 30.85
C LYS A 435 -13.72 4.08 29.41
N LYS A 436 -14.87 4.73 29.32
CA LYS A 436 -15.62 5.18 28.14
C LYS A 436 -14.78 6.19 27.35
N GLN A 437 -14.49 5.87 26.08
CA GLN A 437 -13.70 6.70 25.17
C GLN A 437 -14.64 7.69 24.47
N THR A 438 -14.27 8.96 24.50
CA THR A 438 -14.92 10.05 23.75
C THR A 438 -14.36 10.07 22.34
N ASP A 439 -15.30 10.20 21.41
CA ASP A 439 -15.23 10.24 19.96
C ASP A 439 -14.40 11.43 19.44
N ASP A 440 -13.30 11.13 18.76
CA ASP A 440 -12.62 11.99 17.81
C ASP A 440 -12.34 11.12 16.57
N GLY A 441 -12.85 11.54 15.41
CA GLY A 441 -12.93 10.75 14.18
C GLY A 441 -11.61 10.13 13.75
N ALA A 442 -11.48 8.83 14.01
CA ALA A 442 -10.42 7.98 13.49
C ALA A 442 -10.84 7.39 12.14
N GLU A 443 -9.89 7.38 11.19
CA GLU A 443 -10.01 6.65 9.94
C GLU A 443 -10.13 5.15 10.26
N ASP A 444 -11.22 4.51 9.86
CA ASP A 444 -11.40 3.06 10.02
C ASP A 444 -10.63 2.34 8.89
N GLU A 445 -9.30 2.33 9.00
CA GLU A 445 -8.39 1.61 8.09
C GLU A 445 -8.51 0.07 8.20
N ASN A 446 -9.33 -0.44 9.13
CA ASN A 446 -9.36 -1.86 9.51
C ASN A 446 -10.18 -2.78 8.59
N SER A 447 -10.69 -2.33 7.44
CA SER A 447 -11.59 -3.15 6.60
C SER A 447 -11.02 -3.61 5.26
N PHE A 448 -9.85 -3.11 4.83
CA PHE A 448 -9.26 -3.49 3.54
C PHE A 448 -7.74 -3.50 3.58
N PRO A 449 -7.07 -4.38 2.81
CA PRO A 449 -5.63 -4.29 2.65
C PRO A 449 -5.26 -2.91 2.12
N PRO A 450 -4.23 -2.25 2.66
CA PRO A 450 -3.76 -0.97 2.14
C PRO A 450 -3.47 -1.10 0.65
N THR A 451 -3.72 -0.02 -0.08
CA THR A 451 -3.39 0.04 -1.51
C THR A 451 -1.92 -0.36 -1.68
N PRO A 452 -1.59 -1.28 -2.59
CA PRO A 452 -0.20 -1.59 -2.95
C PRO A 452 0.64 -0.32 -3.02
N MET A 453 1.70 -0.22 -2.20
CA MET A 453 2.59 0.95 -2.14
C MET A 453 3.32 1.21 -3.47
N ASN A 454 3.15 0.32 -4.45
CA ASN A 454 3.46 0.56 -5.85
C ASN A 454 2.47 1.49 -6.62
N SER A 455 1.56 2.16 -5.92
CA SER A 455 0.72 3.23 -6.47
C SER A 455 1.52 4.53 -6.60
N LEU A 456 2.34 4.63 -7.66
CA LEU A 456 2.94 5.86 -8.18
C LEU A 456 3.56 6.75 -7.07
N VAL A 457 4.84 6.50 -6.78
CA VAL A 457 5.74 7.49 -6.15
C VAL A 457 5.50 8.85 -6.82
N GLU A 458 5.42 9.93 -6.04
CA GLU A 458 5.34 11.30 -6.57
C GLU A 458 6.39 11.48 -7.67
N GLY A 459 5.95 11.84 -8.89
CA GLY A 459 6.85 12.04 -10.02
C GLY A 459 7.10 10.80 -10.90
N CYS A 460 6.26 9.76 -10.80
CA CYS A 460 6.31 8.67 -11.78
C CYS A 460 6.15 9.23 -13.21
N PRO A 461 7.00 8.86 -14.18
CA PRO A 461 6.88 9.30 -15.57
C PRO A 461 5.49 9.03 -16.17
N LEU A 462 4.78 8.01 -15.66
CA LEU A 462 3.43 7.62 -16.06
C LEU A 462 2.34 8.63 -15.66
N ASP A 463 2.61 9.56 -14.72
CA ASP A 463 1.70 10.68 -14.45
C ASP A 463 1.58 11.64 -15.65
N ARG A 464 2.45 11.49 -16.66
CA ARG A 464 2.46 12.22 -17.93
C ARG A 464 2.32 11.31 -19.17
N GLY A 465 1.89 10.04 -18.99
CA GLY A 465 1.90 9.03 -20.06
C GLY A 465 3.25 8.29 -20.18
N LEU A 466 3.34 7.24 -21.01
CA LEU A 466 4.65 6.63 -21.30
C LEU A 466 5.57 7.67 -21.98
N PRO A 467 6.89 7.63 -21.74
CA PRO A 467 7.82 8.50 -22.45
C PRO A 467 7.60 8.34 -23.96
N LYS A 468 7.27 9.44 -24.66
CA LYS A 468 7.24 9.49 -26.12
C LYS A 468 8.68 9.41 -26.60
N LEU A 469 9.18 8.20 -26.79
CA LEU A 469 10.40 7.94 -27.53
C LEU A 469 9.97 7.60 -28.96
N THR A 470 10.06 8.57 -29.86
CA THR A 470 9.92 8.28 -31.29
C THR A 470 11.19 7.55 -31.77
N ALA A 471 11.08 6.79 -32.87
CA ALA A 471 12.26 6.17 -33.48
C ALA A 471 13.32 7.22 -33.87
N GLU A 472 12.89 8.45 -34.15
CA GLU A 472 13.72 9.61 -34.46
C GLU A 472 14.46 10.13 -33.21
N ASP A 473 13.82 10.18 -32.04
CA ASP A 473 14.47 10.54 -30.76
C ASP A 473 15.57 9.55 -30.34
N ILE A 474 15.37 8.27 -30.67
CA ILE A 474 16.36 7.21 -30.43
C ILE A 474 17.55 7.37 -31.38
N LEU A 475 17.30 7.61 -32.66
CA LEU A 475 18.33 7.83 -33.68
C LEU A 475 19.15 9.10 -33.44
N GLU A 476 18.50 10.19 -32.99
CA GLU A 476 19.18 11.45 -32.67
C GLU A 476 20.10 11.28 -31.45
N ARG A 477 19.68 10.53 -30.42
CA ARG A 477 20.54 10.22 -29.26
C ARG A 477 21.70 9.29 -29.58
N PHE A 478 21.51 8.27 -30.43
CA PHE A 478 22.63 7.45 -30.90
C PHE A 478 23.65 8.27 -31.69
N SER A 479 23.18 9.24 -32.48
CA SER A 479 24.05 10.15 -33.24
C SER A 479 24.84 11.11 -32.34
N GLN A 480 24.23 11.59 -31.25
CA GLN A 480 24.89 12.44 -30.25
C GLN A 480 25.92 11.67 -29.40
N ILE A 481 25.63 10.41 -29.05
CA ILE A 481 26.58 9.54 -28.32
C ILE A 481 27.79 9.20 -29.21
N ALA A 482 27.56 8.89 -30.49
CA ALA A 482 28.64 8.63 -31.45
C ALA A 482 29.52 9.88 -31.73
N ALA A 483 28.95 11.08 -31.63
CA ALA A 483 29.70 12.33 -31.76
C ALA A 483 30.59 12.60 -30.53
N LEU A 484 30.10 12.33 -29.32
CA LEU A 484 30.85 12.50 -28.07
C LEU A 484 32.02 11.50 -27.95
N ASP A 485 31.84 10.25 -28.40
CA ASP A 485 32.91 9.25 -28.47
C ASP A 485 34.02 9.59 -29.50
N SER A 486 33.72 10.48 -30.46
CA SER A 486 34.68 10.96 -31.45
C SER A 486 35.52 12.16 -30.96
N GLU A 487 34.97 12.96 -30.03
CA GLU A 487 35.68 14.07 -29.39
C GLU A 487 36.61 13.61 -28.25
N ASP A 488 36.27 12.51 -27.55
CA ASP A 488 37.12 11.95 -26.48
C ASP A 488 38.33 11.16 -27.02
N LYS A 489 38.28 10.73 -28.29
CA LYS A 489 39.41 10.10 -28.99
C LYS A 489 40.38 11.09 -29.63
N THR A 490 40.02 12.37 -29.76
CA THR A 490 40.90 13.40 -30.33
C THR A 490 41.70 14.18 -29.27
N THR A 491 41.35 14.07 -28.00
CA THR A 491 42.03 14.76 -26.87
C THR A 491 43.00 13.89 -26.07
N SER A 492 43.00 12.56 -26.23
CA SER A 492 43.97 11.65 -25.58
C SER A 492 45.26 11.39 -26.38
N GLY A 493 45.44 12.05 -27.54
CA GLY A 493 46.59 11.91 -28.42
C GLY A 493 47.47 13.15 -28.52
N LYS A 494 47.80 13.83 -27.41
CA LYS A 494 48.90 14.83 -27.34
C LYS A 494 49.21 15.23 -25.89
N LYS A 495 50.03 14.43 -25.21
CA LYS A 495 51.16 14.88 -24.38
C LYS A 495 51.97 13.69 -23.86
#